data_AF-A4BMR6-F1
#
_entry.id   AF-A4BMR6-F1
#
_cell.length_a   1.000
_cell.length_b   1.000
_cell.length_c   1.000
_cell.angle_alpha   90.00
_cell.angle_beta   90.00
_cell.angle_gamma   90.00
#
_symmetry.space_group_name_H-M   'P 1'
#
loop_
_entity.id
_entity.type
_entity.pdbx_description
1 polymer ?
#
loop_
_entity_poly.entity_id
_entity_poly.type
_entity_poly.pdbx_seq_one_letter_code
_entity_poly.pdbx_strand_id
1 'polypeptide(L)' 'MAMNPIQLQRGLALLEFQQRYGSEAACERALRAALWSHGFGIVDRRRRVGSGI' A
#
# COMPACT_ATOMS: atom_id res chain seq x y z
N MET A 1 -9.64 26.28 -15.27
CA MET A 1 -8.39 25.48 -15.33
C MET A 1 -8.51 24.34 -14.34
N ALA A 2 -8.59 23.09 -14.82
CA ALA A 2 -8.57 21.93 -13.95
C ALA A 2 -7.12 21.69 -13.52
N MET A 3 -6.80 22.05 -12.30
CA MET A 3 -5.46 21.90 -11.76
C MET A 3 -5.30 20.44 -11.32
N ASN A 4 -4.46 19.68 -12.03
CA ASN A 4 -4.26 18.27 -11.71
C ASN A 4 -3.47 18.15 -10.40
N PRO A 5 -4.08 17.65 -9.31
CA PRO A 5 -3.43 17.55 -8.02
C PRO A 5 -2.21 16.60 -8.06
N ILE A 6 -2.13 15.67 -9.02
CA ILE A 6 -0.96 14.80 -9.23
C ILE A 6 0.26 15.59 -9.72
N GLN A 7 0.06 16.63 -10.54
CA GLN A 7 1.15 17.46 -11.05
C GLN A 7 1.67 18.45 -10.01
N LEU A 8 0.95 18.65 -8.91
CA LEU A 8 1.32 19.53 -7.79
C LEU A 8 1.81 18.77 -6.55
N GLN A 9 1.98 17.45 -6.64
CA GLN A 9 2.54 16.71 -5.53
C GLN A 9 4.00 17.09 -5.36
N ARG A 10 4.40 17.38 -4.11
CA ARG A 10 5.82 17.54 -3.79
C ARG A 10 6.51 16.20 -4.05
N GLY A 11 7.36 16.19 -5.08
CA GLY A 11 8.17 15.02 -5.41
C GLY A 11 9.09 14.65 -4.25
N LEU A 12 9.39 13.36 -4.14
CA LEU A 12 10.43 12.86 -3.25
C LEU A 12 11.79 13.04 -3.94
N ALA A 13 12.79 13.57 -3.23
CA ALA A 13 14.14 13.66 -3.78
C ALA A 13 14.68 12.26 -4.09
N LEU A 14 15.49 12.14 -5.16
CA LEU A 14 16.02 10.84 -5.59
C LEU A 14 16.82 10.15 -4.48
N LEU A 15 17.61 10.91 -3.71
CA LEU A 15 18.37 10.37 -2.58
C LEU A 15 17.45 9.84 -1.49
N GLU A 16 16.40 10.57 -1.12
CA GLU A 16 15.42 10.10 -0.14
C GLU A 16 14.64 8.89 -0.64
N PHE A 17 14.35 8.82 -1.94
CA PHE A 17 13.75 7.65 -2.57
C PHE A 17 14.66 6.43 -2.45
N GLN A 18 15.95 6.57 -2.77
CA GLN A 18 16.90 5.46 -2.65
C GLN A 18 17.12 5.03 -1.19
N GLN A 19 17.11 5.96 -0.24
CA GLN A 19 17.19 5.61 1.18
C GLN A 19 15.98 4.79 1.66
N ARG A 20 14.78 5.08 1.12
CA ARG A 20 13.53 4.41 1.53
C ARG A 20 13.26 3.12 0.74
N TYR A 21 13.63 3.06 -0.54
CA TYR A 21 13.24 1.99 -1.48
C TYR A 21 14.39 1.42 -2.32
N GLY A 22 15.64 1.88 -2.11
CA GLY A 22 16.78 1.56 -2.98
C GLY A 22 17.28 0.11 -2.91
N SER A 23 16.76 -0.69 -1.98
CA SER A 23 17.00 -2.14 -1.95
C SER A 23 15.70 -2.91 -2.02
N GLU A 24 15.76 -4.11 -2.58
CA GLU A 24 14.60 -4.99 -2.75
C GLU A 24 13.91 -5.27 -1.41
N ALA A 25 14.67 -5.59 -0.36
CA ALA A 25 14.15 -5.82 0.98
C ALA A 25 13.49 -4.57 1.62
N ALA A 26 14.06 -3.39 1.41
CA ALA A 26 13.47 -2.15 1.93
C ALA A 26 12.17 -1.80 1.19
N CYS A 27 12.18 -1.96 -0.14
CA CYS A 27 11.01 -1.75 -0.98
C CYS A 27 9.88 -2.71 -0.58
N GLU A 28 10.16 -4.01 -0.45
CA GLU A 28 9.17 -5.02 -0.08
C GLU A 28 8.49 -4.70 1.26
N ARG A 29 9.27 -4.32 2.28
CA ARG A 29 8.73 -3.92 3.59
C ARG A 29 7.82 -2.70 3.49
N ALA A 30 8.26 -1.68 2.75
CA ALA A 30 7.50 -0.44 2.60
C ALA A 30 6.20 -0.69 1.80
N LEU A 31 6.29 -1.50 0.74
CA LEU A 31 5.13 -1.94 -0.03
C LEU A 31 4.15 -2.70 0.86
N ARG A 32 4.67 -3.61 1.69
CA ARG A 32 3.85 -4.44 2.57
C ARG A 32 3.12 -3.60 3.63
N ALA A 33 3.80 -2.60 4.19
CA ALA A 33 3.19 -1.67 5.14
C ALA A 33 2.14 -0.76 4.48
N ALA A 34 2.38 -0.31 3.24
CA ALA A 34 1.44 0.55 2.51
C ALA A 34 0.18 -0.20 2.07
N LEU A 35 0.35 -1.38 1.47
CA LEU A 35 -0.74 -2.18 0.91
C LEU A 35 -1.58 -2.87 1.99
N TRP A 36 -0.96 -3.31 3.09
CA TRP A 36 -1.65 -4.04 4.17
C TRP A 36 -1.58 -3.30 5.50
N SER A 37 -1.86 -2.00 5.44
CA SER A 37 -1.96 -1.14 6.64
C SER A 37 -3.06 -1.59 7.61
N HIS A 38 -4.12 -2.23 7.13
CA HIS A 38 -5.20 -2.79 7.95
C HIS A 38 -5.05 -4.30 8.27
N GLY A 39 -3.83 -4.81 8.14
CA GLY A 39 -3.49 -6.22 8.34
C GLY A 39 -3.43 -7.00 7.03
N PHE A 40 -2.44 -7.88 6.92
CA PHE A 40 -2.38 -8.94 5.91
C PHE A 40 -3.40 -10.03 6.27
N GLY A 41 -4.64 -9.60 6.49
CA GLY A 41 -5.74 -10.43 6.90
C GLY A 41 -6.20 -11.17 5.68
N ILE A 42 -5.93 -12.48 5.67
CA ILE A 42 -6.79 -13.48 5.06
C ILE A 42 -8.19 -12.88 4.95
N VAL A 43 -8.68 -12.64 3.74
CA VAL A 43 -10.11 -12.45 3.57
C VAL A 43 -10.70 -13.77 4.03
N ASP A 44 -11.17 -13.82 5.27
CA ASP A 44 -11.83 -15.00 5.79
C ASP A 44 -13.11 -15.14 4.97
N ARG A 45 -13.03 -15.92 3.89
CA ARG A 45 -14.18 -16.26 3.06
C ARG A 45 -15.18 -17.15 3.80
N ARG A 46 -14.97 -17.43 5.09
CA ARG A 46 -15.95 -18.09 5.95
C ARG A 46 -16.88 -17.06 6.61
N ARG A 47 -17.46 -16.17 5.80
CA ARG A 47 -18.81 -15.71 6.11
C ARG A 47 -19.72 -16.92 5.93
N ARG A 48 -19.96 -17.59 7.06
CA ARG A 48 -20.75 -18.82 7.23
C ARG A 48 -21.91 -18.86 6.24
N VAL A 49 -21.86 -19.85 5.36
CA VAL A 49 -23.08 -20.51 4.91
C VAL A 49 -23.61 -21.26 6.13
N GLY A 50 -24.51 -20.64 6.88
CA GLY A 50 -25.50 -21.36 7.70
C GLY A 50 -26.84 -21.09 7.04
N SER A 51 -27.48 -22.03 6.34
CA SER A 51 -28.24 -23.15 6.95
C SER A 51 -29.29 -22.51 7.88
N GLY A 52 -30.51 -22.26 7.44
CA GLY A 52 -31.47 -23.23 6.92
C GLY A 52 -32.50 -23.47 8.02
N ILE A 53 -33.66 -22.83 7.91
CA ILE A 53 -35.05 -23.19 8.31
C ILE A 53 -35.95 -22.08 7.77
#